data_AF-A0A6B3CA71-F1
#
_entry.id   AF-A0A6B3CA71-F1
#
_cell.length_a   1.000
_cell.length_b   1.000
_cell.length_c   1.000
_cell.angle_alpha   90.00
_cell.angle_beta   90.00
_cell.angle_gamma   90.00
#
_symmetry.space_group_name_H-M   'P 1'
#
loop_
_entity.id
_entity.type
_entity.pdbx_description
1 polymer ?
#
loop_
_entity_poly.entity_id
_entity_poly.type
_entity_poly.pdbx_seq_one_letter_code
_entity_poly.pdbx_strand_id
1 'polypeptide(L)'
;ADRSWASVAAASVLAKCERDALMVRHAAAHPAYRWDENKGYAAPEHLAALREHGPTPLHRRSWRLPAVQERPVEASGPGWHAEPLLADGDPAASS
;
A
#
# COMPACT_ATOMS: atom_id res chain seq x y z
N ALA A 1 22.49 28.15 10.75
CA ALA A 1 21.26 27.38 10.46
C ALA A 1 20.66 27.03 11.81
N ASP A 2 19.42 27.39 12.14
CA ASP A 2 18.89 27.06 13.48
C ASP A 2 17.35 27.17 13.64
N ARG A 3 16.75 28.33 13.37
CA ARG A 3 15.32 28.55 13.70
C ARG A 3 14.30 27.84 12.80
N SER A 4 14.59 27.71 11.50
CA SER A 4 13.66 27.08 10.55
C SER A 4 13.50 25.57 10.80
N TRP A 5 14.55 24.91 11.27
CA TRP A 5 14.53 23.47 11.53
C TRP A 5 13.80 23.17 12.83
N ALA A 6 14.01 24.01 13.86
CA ALA A 6 13.27 23.93 15.12
C ALA A 6 11.76 24.10 14.90
N SER A 7 11.32 25.07 14.08
CA SER A 7 9.89 25.25 13.77
C SER A 7 9.30 24.07 13.00
N VAL A 8 10.04 23.51 12.04
CA VAL A 8 9.58 22.35 11.25
C VAL A 8 9.50 21.10 12.12
N ALA A 9 10.47 20.89 13.02
CA ALA A 9 10.46 19.79 13.98
C ALA A 9 9.27 19.90 14.94
N ALA A 10 9.04 21.09 15.52
CA ALA A 10 7.91 21.34 16.41
C ALA A 10 6.56 21.12 15.71
N ALA A 11 6.40 21.62 14.49
CA ALA A 11 5.19 21.38 13.69
C ALA A 11 4.96 19.89 13.42
N SER A 12 6.03 19.14 13.13
CA SER A 12 5.97 17.71 12.86
C SER A 12 5.56 16.90 14.11
N VAL A 13 6.06 17.27 15.29
CA VAL A 13 5.66 16.67 16.57
C VAL A 13 4.18 16.93 16.85
N LEU A 14 3.72 18.17 16.72
CA LEU A 14 2.31 18.52 16.92
C LEU A 14 1.39 17.76 15.95
N ALA A 15 1.76 17.71 14.68
CA ALA A 15 1.01 16.96 13.67
C ALA A 15 0.93 15.47 14.00
N LYS A 16 2.02 14.87 14.51
CA LYS A 16 2.03 13.46 14.92
C LYS A 16 1.11 13.22 16.12
N CYS A 17 1.19 14.06 17.15
CA CYS A 17 0.36 13.93 18.35
C CYS A 17 -1.13 14.03 18.01
N GLU A 18 -1.53 14.99 17.17
CA GLU A 18 -2.93 15.12 16.77
C GLU A 18 -3.39 13.93 15.93
N ARG A 19 -2.56 13.46 14.99
CA ARG A 19 -2.87 12.24 14.22
C ARG A 19 -3.07 11.04 15.14
N ASP A 20 -2.21 10.85 16.14
CA ASP A 20 -2.33 9.72 17.06
C ASP A 20 -3.61 9.79 17.90
N ALA A 21 -3.97 11.00 18.35
CA ALA A 21 -5.22 11.24 19.06
C ALA A 21 -6.45 10.92 18.19
N LEU A 22 -6.44 11.33 16.91
CA LEU A 22 -7.49 10.98 15.94
C LEU A 22 -7.65 9.46 15.80
N MET A 23 -6.54 8.72 15.66
CA MET A 23 -6.60 7.26 15.52
C MET A 23 -7.19 6.58 16.75
N VAL A 24 -6.86 7.06 17.96
CA VAL A 24 -7.47 6.57 19.22
C VAL A 24 -8.97 6.85 19.24
N ARG A 25 -9.39 8.07 18.88
CA ARG A 25 -10.83 8.41 18.83
C ARG A 25 -11.59 7.52 17.86
N HIS A 26 -11.01 7.19 16.71
CA HIS A 26 -11.63 6.32 15.73
C HIS A 26 -11.62 4.84 16.11
N ALA A 27 -10.74 4.41 17.01
CA ALA A 27 -10.66 3.02 17.46
C ALA A 27 -11.98 2.54 18.08
N ALA A 28 -12.71 3.41 18.78
CA ALA A 28 -14.01 3.07 19.36
C ALA A 28 -15.07 2.71 18.29
N ALA A 29 -15.04 3.38 17.14
CA ALA A 29 -15.95 3.09 16.02
C ALA A 29 -15.48 1.92 15.14
N HIS A 30 -14.18 1.59 15.21
CA HIS A 30 -13.53 0.57 14.40
C HIS A 30 -12.64 -0.36 15.26
N PRO A 31 -13.21 -1.04 16.28
CA PRO A 31 -12.42 -1.73 17.30
C PRO A 31 -11.57 -2.87 16.73
N ALA A 32 -12.03 -3.52 15.66
CA ALA A 32 -11.29 -4.60 14.99
C ALA A 32 -9.89 -4.16 14.52
N TYR A 33 -9.72 -2.90 14.12
CA TYR A 33 -8.46 -2.42 13.55
C TYR A 33 -7.42 -1.99 14.60
N ARG A 34 -7.76 -2.02 15.90
CA ARG A 34 -6.84 -1.78 17.04
C ARG A 34 -6.03 -0.48 16.94
N TRP A 35 -6.65 0.57 16.38
CA TRP A 35 -5.97 1.83 16.10
C TRP A 35 -5.54 2.62 17.34
N ASP A 36 -6.11 2.32 18.49
CA ASP A 36 -5.68 2.78 19.80
C ASP A 36 -4.26 2.31 20.15
N GLU A 37 -3.81 1.20 19.58
CA GLU A 37 -2.45 0.69 19.79
C GLU A 37 -1.55 1.00 18.59
N ASN A 38 -1.99 0.68 17.39
CA ASN A 38 -1.13 0.73 16.20
C ASN A 38 -1.19 2.06 15.44
N LYS A 39 -2.09 3.00 15.76
CA LYS A 39 -2.22 4.32 15.10
C LYS A 39 -2.32 4.26 13.55
N GLY A 40 -2.82 3.16 13.02
CA GLY A 40 -2.95 2.91 11.59
C GLY A 40 -1.67 2.38 10.91
N TYR A 41 -0.61 2.05 11.64
CA TYR A 41 0.54 1.33 11.11
C TYR A 41 0.18 -0.15 10.86
N ALA A 42 0.96 -0.83 10.01
CA ALA A 42 0.72 -2.20 9.58
C ALA A 42 1.09 -3.25 10.66
N ALA A 43 0.40 -3.19 11.80
CA ALA A 43 0.50 -4.20 12.86
C ALA A 43 -0.24 -5.49 12.45
N PRO A 44 0.14 -6.66 12.99
CA PRO A 44 -0.51 -7.94 12.68
C PRO A 44 -2.04 -7.92 12.83
N GLU A 45 -2.53 -7.30 13.90
CA GLU A 45 -3.96 -7.18 14.21
C GLU A 45 -4.67 -6.28 13.20
N HIS A 46 -4.03 -5.19 12.79
CA HIS A 46 -4.55 -4.29 11.77
C HIS A 46 -4.64 -4.99 10.41
N LEU A 47 -3.61 -5.74 10.03
CA LEU A 47 -3.60 -6.51 8.79
C LEU A 47 -4.62 -7.66 8.82
N ALA A 48 -4.88 -8.26 9.98
CA ALA A 48 -5.95 -9.23 10.16
C ALA A 48 -7.33 -8.59 9.95
N ALA A 49 -7.59 -7.45 10.59
CA ALA A 49 -8.83 -6.71 10.44
C ALA A 49 -9.06 -6.22 9.00
N LEU A 50 -7.99 -5.79 8.31
CA LEU A 50 -8.06 -5.42 6.90
C LEU A 50 -8.42 -6.60 5.99
N ARG A 51 -7.96 -7.82 6.30
CA ARG A 51 -8.33 -9.04 5.55
C ARG A 51 -9.78 -9.43 5.80
N GLU A 52 -10.25 -9.29 7.03
CA GLU A 52 -11.59 -9.75 7.44
C GLU A 52 -12.69 -8.73 7.10
N HIS A 53 -12.46 -7.45 7.37
CA HIS A 53 -13.47 -6.39 7.24
C HIS A 53 -13.23 -5.46 6.05
N GLY A 54 -12.08 -5.58 5.36
CA GLY A 54 -11.69 -4.69 4.28
C GLY A 54 -11.27 -3.29 4.73
N PRO A 55 -10.95 -2.38 3.80
CA PRO A 55 -10.52 -1.01 4.13
C PRO A 55 -11.70 -0.06 4.37
N THR A 56 -11.65 0.69 5.46
CA THR A 56 -12.55 1.82 5.75
C THR A 56 -12.15 3.09 4.96
N PRO A 57 -12.99 4.15 4.94
CA PRO A 57 -12.62 5.45 4.35
C PRO A 57 -11.40 6.14 5.01
N LEU A 58 -11.05 5.74 6.24
CA LEU A 58 -9.88 6.27 6.95
C LEU A 58 -8.56 5.65 6.44
N HIS A 59 -8.64 4.56 5.66
CA HIS A 59 -7.47 3.97 5.03
C HIS A 59 -7.06 4.76 3.79
N ARG A 60 -5.75 4.98 3.63
CA ARG A 60 -5.18 5.56 2.41
C ARG A 60 -5.18 4.52 1.29
N ARG A 61 -6.21 4.54 0.46
CA ARG A 61 -6.40 3.60 -0.67
C ARG A 61 -5.36 3.75 -1.78
N SER A 62 -4.66 4.88 -1.85
CA SER A 62 -3.52 5.05 -2.77
C SER A 62 -2.28 4.26 -2.32
N TRP A 63 -2.27 3.71 -1.11
CA TRP A 63 -1.22 2.81 -0.66
C TRP A 63 -1.56 1.38 -1.02
N ARG A 64 -0.54 0.56 -1.32
CA ARG A 64 -0.71 -0.89 -1.38
C ARG A 64 -1.03 -1.38 0.03
N LEU A 65 -2.30 -1.65 0.30
CA LEU A 65 -2.75 -2.25 1.55
C LEU A 65 -2.43 -3.75 1.50
N PRO A 66 -1.42 -4.26 2.23
CA PRO A 66 -0.90 -5.64 2.03
C PRO A 66 -1.95 -6.73 2.29
N ALA A 67 -2.97 -6.38 3.06
CA ALA A 67 -4.06 -7.24 3.48
C ALA A 67 -5.27 -7.23 2.53
N VAL A 68 -5.30 -6.31 1.56
CA VAL A 68 -6.30 -6.28 0.49
C VAL A 68 -5.65 -6.90 -0.74
N GLN A 69 -5.51 -8.21 -0.76
CA GLN A 69 -5.17 -8.89 -2.02
C GLN A 69 -6.39 -8.77 -2.94
N GLU A 70 -6.17 -8.30 -4.17
CA GLU A 70 -7.15 -8.45 -5.24
C GLU A 70 -7.45 -9.95 -5.34
N ARG A 71 -8.72 -10.34 -5.20
CA ARG A 71 -9.16 -11.66 -5.65
C ARG A 71 -8.62 -11.80 -7.07
N PRO A 72 -7.91 -12.89 -7.42
CA PRO A 72 -7.43 -13.06 -8.78
C PRO A 72 -8.62 -12.85 -9.72
N VAL A 73 -8.53 -11.85 -10.60
CA VAL A 73 -9.38 -11.84 -11.78
C VAL A 73 -9.00 -13.13 -12.48
N GLU A 74 -9.93 -14.09 -12.59
CA GLU A 74 -9.65 -15.25 -13.44
C GLU A 74 -9.32 -14.69 -14.81
N ALA A 75 -8.08 -14.89 -15.25
CA ALA A 75 -7.56 -14.37 -16.49
C ALA A 75 -8.25 -15.08 -17.66
N SER A 76 -9.51 -14.71 -17.92
CA SER A 76 -10.22 -14.99 -19.16
C SER A 76 -9.91 -13.87 -20.13
N GLY A 77 -8.67 -13.84 -20.62
CA GLY A 77 -8.20 -12.94 -21.67
C GLY A 77 -7.36 -13.74 -22.67
N PRO A 78 -7.48 -13.45 -23.98
CA PRO A 78 -7.05 -14.37 -25.04
C PRO A 78 -5.55 -14.61 -24.98
N GLY A 79 -5.15 -15.87 -25.14
CA GLY A 79 -3.77 -16.30 -25.15
C GLY A 79 -2.94 -15.51 -26.14
N TRP A 80 -2.09 -14.63 -25.63
CA TRP A 80 -0.98 -14.08 -26.40
C TRP A 80 0.00 -15.22 -26.63
N HIS A 81 -0.18 -15.95 -27.73
CA HIS A 81 0.86 -16.80 -28.27
C HIS A 81 2.01 -15.90 -28.70
N ALA A 82 3.13 -15.95 -27.99
CA ALA A 82 4.38 -15.42 -28.50
C ALA A 82 4.83 -16.33 -29.64
N GLU A 83 4.60 -15.90 -30.88
CA GLU A 83 5.26 -16.48 -32.05
C GLU A 83 6.77 -16.36 -31.85
N PRO A 84 7.55 -17.46 -32.00
CA PRO A 84 9.00 -17.36 -31.89
C PRO A 84 9.51 -16.56 -33.08
N LEU A 85 10.27 -15.50 -32.78
CA LEU A 85 11.00 -14.70 -33.77
C LEU A 85 11.83 -15.66 -34.64
N LEU A 86 11.41 -15.82 -35.90
CA LEU A 86 12.10 -16.59 -36.91
C LEU A 86 13.57 -16.15 -36.96
N ALA A 87 14.46 -17.13 -36.90
CA ALA A 87 15.88 -16.94 -37.11
C ALA A 87 16.11 -16.54 -38.58
N ASP A 88 16.38 -15.26 -38.81
CA ASP A 88 16.96 -14.82 -40.07
C ASP A 88 18.42 -15.31 -40.13
N GLY A 89 18.59 -16.42 -40.84
CA GLY A 89 19.88 -16.81 -41.38
C GLY A 89 20.29 -15.85 -42.48
N ASP A 90 21.46 -15.22 -42.34
CA ASP A 90 22.10 -14.47 -43.41
C ASP A 90 23.23 -15.33 -44.04
N PRO A 91 23.12 -15.75 -45.30
CA PRO A 91 24.12 -16.55 -46.00
C PRO A 91 25.20 -15.64 -46.62
N ALA A 92 26.30 -15.41 -45.88
CA ALA A 92 27.52 -14.89 -46.49
C ALA A 92 28.27 -16.01 -47.25
N ALA A 93 27.92 -16.19 -48.52
CA ALA A 93 28.75 -16.85 -49.52
C ALA A 93 28.78 -16.01 -50.80
N SER A 94 29.94 -15.44 -51.12
CA SER A 94 30.58 -15.37 -52.45
C SER A 94 31.43 -14.10 -52.60
N SER A 95 32.74 -14.22 -52.39
CA SER A 95 33.82 -13.91 -53.34
C SER A 95 35.19 -14.06 -52.69
#